data_AF-A0A750H8M4-F1
#
_entry.id   AF-A0A750H8M4-F1
#
_cell.length_a   1.000
_cell.length_b   1.000
_cell.length_c   1.000
_cell.angle_alpha   90.00
_cell.angle_beta   90.00
_cell.angle_gamma   90.00
#
_symmetry.space_group_name_H-M   'P 1'
#
loop_
_entity.id
_entity.type
_entity.pdbx_description
1 polymer ?
#
loop_
_entity_poly.entity_id
_entity_poly.type
_entity_poly.pdbx_seq_one_letter_code
_entity_poly.pdbx_strand_id
1 'polypeptide(L)'
;MSEQQDKPYDGDSVRDGVTMVGWLTSRSMKLATFVLVSQMIMTGITWLYMKSTEPEIVVFDMKGTVDLFMQQSAQLQLDEDKARVLTTRFNSALSDSLGEWQASHNAIILVKPAVMSDQRDITNEIRADIARRTQGGQ
;
A
#
# COMPACT_ATOMS: atom_id res chain seq x y z
N MET A 1 74.87 -38.03 -50.91
CA MET A 1 75.66 -37.26 -49.92
C MET A 1 75.14 -35.83 -49.98
N SER A 2 74.48 -35.25 -48.99
CA SER A 2 74.37 -35.56 -47.56
C SER A 2 73.04 -34.99 -47.05
N GLU A 3 72.24 -35.82 -46.39
CA GLU A 3 71.94 -35.72 -44.95
C GLU A 3 70.67 -34.91 -44.64
N GLN A 4 69.61 -35.70 -44.51
CA GLN A 4 68.38 -35.48 -43.77
C GLN A 4 68.66 -35.00 -42.34
N GLN A 5 68.05 -33.89 -41.93
CA GLN A 5 67.91 -33.55 -40.52
C GLN A 5 66.51 -32.98 -40.25
N ASP A 6 65.59 -33.89 -40.00
CA ASP A 6 64.33 -33.64 -39.31
C ASP A 6 64.60 -33.14 -37.88
N LYS A 7 63.99 -32.01 -37.50
CA LYS A 7 63.66 -31.67 -36.09
C LYS A 7 62.65 -30.51 -36.06
N PRO A 8 61.80 -30.47 -35.02
CA PRO A 8 60.42 -30.91 -35.10
C PRO A 8 59.45 -29.72 -35.15
N TYR A 9 58.24 -29.97 -35.63
CA TYR A 9 57.10 -29.06 -35.47
C TYR A 9 56.92 -28.70 -33.99
N ASP A 10 57.18 -27.44 -33.66
CA ASP A 10 56.88 -26.83 -32.36
C ASP A 10 55.38 -26.56 -32.30
N GLY A 11 54.62 -27.64 -32.06
CA GLY A 11 53.22 -27.57 -31.72
C GLY A 11 53.09 -27.21 -30.25
N ASP A 12 53.09 -25.91 -29.94
CA ASP A 12 52.32 -25.32 -28.83
C ASP A 12 52.58 -23.81 -28.73
N SER A 13 52.10 -23.03 -29.70
CA SER A 13 51.65 -21.67 -29.38
C SER A 13 50.25 -21.78 -28.78
N VAL A 14 50.19 -22.37 -27.58
CA VAL A 14 49.03 -22.27 -26.68
C VAL A 14 48.69 -20.80 -26.59
N ARG A 15 47.48 -20.45 -27.04
CA ARG A 15 46.97 -19.07 -27.02
C ARG A 15 47.21 -18.49 -25.64
N ASP A 16 48.09 -17.52 -25.63
CA ASP A 16 48.52 -16.73 -24.50
C ASP A 16 47.29 -16.16 -23.77
N GLY A 17 47.27 -16.40 -22.47
CA GLY A 17 46.51 -15.67 -21.46
C GLY A 17 45.11 -15.19 -21.80
N VAL A 18 44.11 -16.07 -21.76
CA VAL A 18 42.92 -15.73 -20.96
C VAL A 18 43.20 -16.19 -19.54
N THR A 19 44.15 -15.53 -18.90
CA THR A 19 44.22 -15.53 -17.43
C THR A 19 43.01 -14.72 -16.96
N MET A 20 41.82 -15.34 -16.96
CA MET A 20 40.71 -14.91 -16.11
C MET A 20 41.03 -15.31 -14.65
N VAL A 21 42.21 -14.95 -14.16
CA VAL A 21 42.60 -15.14 -12.77
C VAL A 21 43.49 -13.98 -12.38
N GLY A 22 42.89 -13.05 -11.65
CA GLY A 22 43.63 -11.99 -10.99
C GLY A 22 42.73 -10.80 -10.71
N TRP A 23 42.10 -10.83 -9.52
CA TRP A 23 41.77 -9.64 -8.72
C TRP A 23 40.30 -9.41 -8.31
N LEU A 24 39.49 -10.46 -8.16
CA LEU A 24 38.55 -10.43 -7.02
C LEU A 24 39.33 -10.84 -5.78
N THR A 25 40.03 -9.88 -5.18
CA THR A 25 40.54 -10.04 -3.82
C THR A 25 39.41 -10.62 -2.95
N SER A 26 39.70 -11.55 -2.04
CA SER A 26 38.69 -12.04 -1.08
C SER A 26 37.91 -10.90 -0.41
N ARG A 27 38.56 -9.74 -0.26
CA ARG A 27 37.95 -8.48 0.20
C ARG A 27 36.92 -7.90 -0.76
N SER A 28 37.21 -7.77 -2.06
CA SER A 28 36.25 -7.25 -3.04
C SER A 28 35.08 -8.19 -3.27
N MET A 29 35.28 -9.51 -3.22
CA MET A 29 34.18 -10.48 -3.28
C MET A 29 33.29 -10.42 -2.04
N LYS A 30 33.88 -10.35 -0.83
CA LYS A 30 33.11 -10.14 0.42
C LYS A 30 32.32 -8.82 0.37
N LEU A 31 32.94 -7.75 -0.14
CA LEU A 31 32.29 -6.44 -0.25
C LEU A 31 31.11 -6.48 -1.23
N ALA A 32 31.28 -7.14 -2.38
CA ALA A 32 30.19 -7.35 -3.34
C ALA A 32 29.05 -8.17 -2.73
N THR A 33 29.36 -9.23 -1.96
CA THR A 33 28.34 -10.00 -1.23
C THR A 33 27.60 -9.12 -0.21
N PHE A 34 28.30 -8.30 0.56
CA PHE A 34 27.66 -7.39 1.52
C PHE A 34 26.73 -6.37 0.84
N VAL A 35 27.13 -5.83 -0.31
CA VAL A 35 26.30 -4.90 -1.09
C VAL A 35 25.06 -5.62 -1.64
N LEU A 36 25.19 -6.85 -2.15
CA LEU A 36 24.05 -7.61 -2.65
C LEU A 36 23.08 -7.99 -1.52
N VAL A 37 23.59 -8.40 -0.36
CA VAL A 37 22.76 -8.72 0.81
C VAL A 37 22.04 -7.47 1.32
N SER A 38 22.73 -6.34 1.42
CA SER A 38 22.09 -5.09 1.86
C SER A 38 21.03 -4.60 0.87
N GLN A 39 21.28 -4.73 -0.44
CA GLN A 39 20.27 -4.45 -1.47
C GLN A 39 19.05 -5.35 -1.33
N MET A 40 19.23 -6.66 -1.16
CA MET A 40 18.11 -7.60 -0.99
C MET A 40 17.28 -7.28 0.25
N ILE A 41 17.93 -6.93 1.37
CA ILE A 41 17.25 -6.49 2.59
C ILE A 41 16.45 -5.21 2.33
N MET A 42 17.06 -4.22 1.69
CA MET A 42 16.41 -2.94 1.39
C MET A 42 15.18 -3.14 0.49
N THR A 43 15.33 -3.90 -0.59
CA THR A 43 14.20 -4.23 -1.49
C THR A 43 13.09 -4.99 -0.76
N GLY A 44 13.44 -5.94 0.12
CA GLY A 44 12.47 -6.68 0.92
C GLY A 44 11.67 -5.78 1.85
N ILE A 45 12.34 -4.86 2.56
CA ILE A 45 11.69 -3.87 3.42
C ILE A 45 10.79 -2.94 2.61
N THR A 46 11.26 -2.44 1.46
CA THR A 46 10.46 -1.58 0.58
C THR A 46 9.22 -2.31 0.07
N TRP A 47 9.35 -3.57 -0.35
CA TRP A 47 8.22 -4.37 -0.83
C TRP A 47 7.18 -4.62 0.27
N LEU A 48 7.63 -4.96 1.48
CA LEU A 48 6.76 -5.12 2.64
C LEU A 48 6.02 -3.82 2.97
N TYR A 49 6.73 -2.70 2.93
CA TYR A 49 6.15 -1.38 3.18
C TYR A 49 5.09 -1.02 2.13
N MET A 50 5.37 -1.22 0.84
CA MET A 50 4.39 -0.98 -0.24
C MET A 50 3.14 -1.83 -0.03
N LYS A 51 3.29 -3.13 0.18
CA LYS A 51 2.16 -4.03 0.40
C LYS A 51 1.30 -3.65 1.62
N SER A 52 1.93 -3.10 2.67
CA SER A 52 1.22 -2.67 3.87
C SER A 52 0.56 -1.30 3.74
N THR A 53 0.91 -0.51 2.73
CA THR A 53 0.47 0.89 2.56
C THR A 53 -0.34 1.09 1.27
N GLU A 54 -0.76 0.01 0.61
CA GLU A 54 -1.66 0.11 -0.54
C GLU A 54 -3.00 0.71 -0.09
N PRO A 55 -3.46 1.83 -0.70
CA PRO A 55 -4.68 2.47 -0.28
C PRO A 55 -5.90 1.63 -0.67
N GLU A 56 -6.78 1.37 0.30
CA GLU A 56 -8.03 0.66 0.07
C GLU A 56 -9.08 1.63 -0.53
N ILE A 57 -9.62 1.32 -1.71
CA ILE A 57 -10.71 2.11 -2.30
C ILE A 57 -12.04 1.50 -1.85
N VAL A 58 -12.84 2.29 -1.16
CA VAL A 58 -14.13 1.88 -0.60
C VAL A 58 -15.21 2.86 -0.97
N VAL A 59 -16.47 2.43 -0.92
CA VAL A 59 -17.62 3.27 -1.23
C VAL A 59 -18.53 3.46 -0.03
N PHE A 60 -19.08 4.67 0.05
CA PHE A 60 -20.00 5.08 1.08
C PHE A 60 -21.25 5.71 0.45
N ASP A 61 -22.42 5.22 0.82
CA ASP A 61 -23.69 5.83 0.47
C ASP A 61 -24.04 6.97 1.43
N MET A 62 -23.44 8.13 1.16
CA MET A 62 -23.70 9.35 1.92
C MET A 62 -25.16 9.79 1.80
N LYS A 63 -25.73 9.69 0.60
CA LYS A 63 -27.11 10.13 0.34
C LYS A 63 -28.10 9.31 1.17
N GLY A 64 -28.04 7.99 1.06
CA GLY A 64 -28.93 7.12 1.84
C GLY A 64 -28.74 7.28 3.36
N THR A 65 -27.53 7.60 3.81
CA THR A 65 -27.25 7.81 5.24
C THR A 65 -27.87 9.11 5.76
N VAL A 66 -27.76 10.20 5.00
CA VAL A 66 -28.39 11.48 5.34
C VAL A 66 -29.92 11.38 5.23
N ASP A 67 -30.44 10.75 4.17
CA ASP A 67 -31.88 10.56 3.97
C ASP A 67 -32.49 9.76 5.14
N LEU A 68 -31.80 8.70 5.59
CA LEU A 68 -32.21 7.93 6.77
C LEU A 68 -32.22 8.78 8.05
N PHE A 69 -31.20 9.60 8.26
CA PHE A 69 -31.17 10.53 9.40
C PHE A 69 -32.34 11.51 9.36
N MET A 70 -32.64 12.08 8.19
CA MET A 70 -33.78 13.01 8.02
C MET A 70 -35.11 12.32 8.30
N GLN A 71 -35.27 11.07 7.85
CA GLN A 71 -36.47 10.28 8.13
C GLN A 71 -36.63 10.00 9.63
N GLN A 72 -35.52 9.72 10.32
CA GLN A 72 -35.52 9.46 11.77
C GLN A 72 -35.76 10.73 12.58
N SER A 73 -35.15 11.85 12.20
CA SER A 73 -35.28 13.13 12.91
C SER A 73 -36.69 13.72 12.76
N ALA A 74 -37.34 13.53 11.61
CA ALA A 74 -38.72 13.96 11.38
C ALA A 74 -39.72 13.30 12.36
N GLN A 75 -39.42 12.11 12.87
CA GLN A 75 -40.29 11.42 13.84
C GLN A 75 -40.17 12.01 15.26
N LEU A 76 -39.12 12.76 15.56
CA LEU A 76 -38.82 13.23 16.92
C LEU A 76 -39.55 14.54 17.29
N GLN A 77 -40.34 15.15 16.40
CA GLN A 77 -41.06 16.42 16.62
C GLN A 77 -40.22 17.43 17.41
N LEU A 78 -39.10 17.85 16.82
CA LEU A 78 -38.12 18.73 17.46
C LEU A 78 -38.49 20.20 17.24
N ASP A 79 -38.21 21.03 18.24
CA ASP A 79 -38.09 22.47 18.03
C ASP A 79 -36.81 22.78 17.23
N GLU A 80 -36.74 23.99 16.67
CA GLU A 80 -35.65 24.42 15.78
C GLU A 80 -34.27 24.28 16.44
N ASP A 81 -34.15 24.65 17.71
CA ASP A 81 -32.89 24.59 18.45
C ASP A 81 -32.41 23.14 18.65
N LYS A 82 -33.31 22.23 19.01
CA LYS A 82 -33.00 20.79 19.14
C LYS A 82 -32.68 20.16 17.79
N ALA A 83 -33.40 20.53 16.73
CA ALA A 83 -33.13 20.05 15.38
C ALA A 83 -31.72 20.45 14.91
N ARG A 84 -31.31 21.69 15.21
CA ARG A 84 -29.96 22.18 14.92
C ARG A 84 -28.88 21.44 15.71
N VAL A 85 -29.08 21.23 17.00
CA VAL A 85 -28.14 20.47 17.85
C VAL A 85 -28.00 19.03 17.34
N LEU A 86 -29.11 18.36 17.04
CA LEU A 86 -29.11 17.00 16.53
C LEU A 86 -28.37 16.89 15.19
N THR A 87 -28.65 17.81 14.27
CA THR A 87 -27.97 17.87 12.96
C THR A 87 -26.47 18.11 13.10
N THR A 88 -26.07 18.99 14.02
CA THR A 88 -24.65 19.27 14.29
C THR A 88 -23.94 18.03 14.84
N ARG A 89 -24.56 17.33 15.81
CA ARG A 89 -24.03 16.08 16.37
C ARG A 89 -23.89 15.00 15.30
N PHE A 90 -24.90 14.84 14.43
CA PHE A 90 -24.85 13.89 13.33
C PHE A 90 -23.70 14.19 12.36
N ASN A 91 -23.55 15.45 11.92
CA ASN A 91 -22.48 15.83 10.98
C ASN A 91 -21.08 15.65 11.57
N SER A 92 -20.89 15.96 12.87
CA SER A 92 -19.63 15.68 13.57
C SER A 92 -19.36 14.18 13.59
N ALA A 93 -20.32 13.37 14.07
CA ALA A 93 -20.16 11.93 14.14
C ALA A 93 -19.88 11.28 12.77
N LEU A 94 -20.53 11.75 11.70
CA LEU A 94 -20.27 11.32 10.33
C LEU A 94 -18.84 11.65 9.89
N SER A 95 -18.40 12.89 10.11
CA SER A 95 -17.06 13.33 9.72
C SER A 95 -15.97 12.61 10.50
N ASP A 96 -16.17 12.44 11.81
CA ASP A 96 -15.24 11.73 12.70
C ASP A 96 -15.16 10.24 12.34
N SER A 97 -16.31 9.61 12.05
CA SER A 97 -16.37 8.20 11.65
C SER A 97 -15.62 7.94 10.34
N LEU A 98 -15.85 8.79 9.33
CA LEU A 98 -15.14 8.69 8.05
C LEU A 98 -13.65 8.97 8.22
N GLY A 99 -13.27 10.01 8.98
CA GLY A 99 -11.88 10.36 9.23
C GLY A 99 -11.10 9.27 9.94
N GLU A 100 -11.66 8.68 11.00
CA GLU A 100 -11.05 7.56 11.70
C GLU A 100 -10.95 6.31 10.82
N TRP A 101 -11.97 6.03 10.00
CA TRP A 101 -11.91 4.92 9.04
C TRP A 101 -10.78 5.11 8.03
N GLN A 102 -10.66 6.29 7.44
CA GLN A 102 -9.59 6.61 6.50
C GLN A 102 -8.20 6.48 7.15
N ALA A 103 -8.03 6.98 8.37
CA ALA A 103 -6.77 6.91 9.09
C ALA A 103 -6.37 5.47 9.46
N SER A 104 -7.34 4.65 9.90
CA SER A 104 -7.08 3.28 10.35
C SER A 104 -6.88 2.28 9.20
N HIS A 105 -7.51 2.53 8.04
CA HIS A 105 -7.47 1.63 6.89
C HIS A 105 -6.61 2.17 5.73
N ASN A 106 -6.01 3.35 5.87
CA ASN A 106 -5.36 4.07 4.76
C ASN A 106 -6.27 4.14 3.52
N ALA A 107 -7.55 4.40 3.76
CA ALA A 107 -8.59 4.23 2.75
C ALA A 107 -8.94 5.53 2.02
N ILE A 108 -9.27 5.39 0.74
CA ILE A 108 -9.90 6.44 -0.07
C ILE A 108 -11.38 6.12 -0.16
N ILE A 109 -12.20 6.94 0.50
CA ILE A 109 -13.65 6.78 0.51
C ILE A 109 -14.26 7.56 -0.64
N LEU A 110 -14.98 6.87 -1.50
CA LEU A 110 -15.73 7.44 -2.61
C LEU A 110 -17.22 7.43 -2.29
N VAL A 111 -17.95 8.46 -2.75
CA VAL A 111 -19.40 8.45 -2.65
C VAL A 111 -19.98 7.52 -3.72
N LYS A 112 -20.95 6.67 -3.33
CA LYS A 112 -21.53 5.63 -4.20
C LYS A 112 -22.00 6.11 -5.59
N PRO A 113 -22.62 7.30 -5.75
CA PRO A 113 -23.02 7.79 -7.08
C PRO A 113 -21.85 8.17 -8.01
N ALA A 114 -20.62 8.33 -7.49
CA ALA A 114 -19.45 8.75 -8.25
C ALA A 114 -18.62 7.57 -8.79
N VAL A 115 -18.97 6.33 -8.45
CA VAL A 115 -18.25 5.13 -8.89
C VAL A 115 -19.05 4.35 -9.92
N MET A 116 -18.36 3.86 -10.95
CA MET A 116 -18.96 2.99 -11.97
C MET A 116 -18.64 1.51 -11.73
N SER A 117 -17.57 1.23 -10.99
CA SER A 117 -17.13 -0.13 -10.68
C SER A 117 -17.62 -0.54 -9.30
N ASP A 118 -17.87 -1.84 -9.12
CA ASP A 118 -18.14 -2.41 -7.81
C ASP A 118 -16.91 -2.26 -6.91
N GLN A 119 -17.10 -1.59 -5.78
CA GLN A 119 -16.12 -1.42 -4.71
C GLN A 119 -16.73 -1.91 -3.41
N ARG A 120 -15.89 -2.14 -2.40
CA ARG A 120 -16.36 -2.52 -1.06
C ARG A 120 -17.22 -1.42 -0.47
N ASP A 121 -18.48 -1.73 -0.17
CA ASP A 121 -19.42 -0.81 0.47
C ASP A 121 -19.27 -0.87 2.00
N ILE A 122 -18.86 0.25 2.61
CA ILE A 122 -18.63 0.38 4.06
C ILE A 122 -19.79 1.09 4.78
N THR A 123 -20.92 1.29 4.09
CA THR A 123 -22.05 2.10 4.58
C THR A 123 -22.60 1.61 5.91
N ASN A 124 -22.65 0.29 6.11
CA ASN A 124 -23.22 -0.28 7.34
C ASN A 124 -22.29 -0.07 8.54
N GLU A 125 -20.99 -0.21 8.35
CA GLU A 125 -19.95 0.01 9.36
C GLU A 125 -19.94 1.46 9.82
N ILE A 126 -19.95 2.39 8.87
CA ILE A 126 -19.98 3.83 9.16
C ILE A 126 -21.29 4.23 9.85
N ARG A 127 -22.45 3.73 9.39
CA ARG A 127 -23.74 4.01 10.06
C ARG A 127 -23.78 3.48 11.49
N ALA A 128 -23.25 2.28 11.73
CA ALA A 128 -23.18 1.71 13.08
C ALA A 128 -22.28 2.56 14.00
N ASP A 129 -21.15 3.04 13.48
CA ASP A 129 -20.26 3.90 14.24
C ASP A 129 -20.86 5.28 14.54
N ILE A 130 -21.53 5.91 13.56
CA ILE A 130 -22.29 7.15 13.77
C ILE A 130 -23.36 6.96 14.84
N ALA A 131 -24.11 5.86 14.80
CA ALA A 131 -25.12 5.55 15.82
C ALA A 131 -24.49 5.44 17.21
N ARG A 132 -23.35 4.76 17.36
CA ARG A 132 -22.62 4.70 18.64
C ARG A 132 -22.20 6.09 19.13
N ARG A 133 -21.63 6.93 18.26
CA ARG A 133 -21.17 8.29 18.63
C ARG A 133 -22.30 9.23 18.99
N THR A 134 -23.45 9.10 18.32
CA THR A 134 -24.62 9.95 18.56
C THR A 134 -25.43 9.50 19.77
N GLN A 135 -25.46 8.20 20.10
CA GLN A 135 -26.11 7.65 21.30
C GLN A 135 -25.24 7.74 22.56
N GLY A 136 -23.91 7.59 22.43
CA GLY A 136 -22.96 7.58 23.56
C GLY A 136 -22.58 8.97 24.09
N GLY A 137 -23.13 10.05 23.54
CA GLY A 137 -22.89 11.44 23.97
C GLY A 137 -23.93 11.97 24.98
N GLN A 138 -24.40 11.11 25.90
CA GLN A 138 -25.27 11.46 27.03
C GLN A 138 -24.47 11.47 28.34
#